data_AF-A0A2W7B246-F1
#
_entry.id   AF-A0A2W7B246-F1
#
_cell.length_a   1.000
_cell.length_b   1.000
_cell.length_c   1.000
_cell.angle_alpha   90.00
_cell.angle_beta   90.00
_cell.angle_gamma   90.00
#
_symmetry.space_group_name_H-M   'P 1'
#
loop_
_entity.id
_entity.type
_entity.pdbx_description
1 polymer ?
#
loop_
_entity_poly.entity_id
_entity_poly.type
_entity_poly.pdbx_seq_one_letter_code
_entity_poly.pdbx_strand_id
1 'polypeptide(L)'
;MTLTLDLPPEMEQYLLQEAQQHGLSVEVMTLQLLAKSILIKQKQAEAVDVLQSWIDDEDIEEQQETGQYLLQVLDQDRLSDRQLFPHDLKGITW
;
A
#
# COMPACT_ATOMS: atom_id res chain seq x y z
N MET A 1 15.25 13.77 -19.83
CA MET A 1 14.84 14.78 -18.83
C MET A 1 15.71 14.55 -17.60
N THR A 2 16.22 15.60 -16.96
CA THR A 2 17.15 15.48 -15.82
C THR A 2 16.48 16.05 -14.59
N LEU A 3 16.43 15.28 -13.50
CA LEU A 3 15.86 15.68 -12.21
C LEU A 3 16.99 15.68 -11.18
N THR A 4 17.16 16.78 -10.46
CA THR A 4 18.10 16.88 -9.34
C THR A 4 17.31 16.79 -8.03
N LEU A 5 17.67 15.86 -7.17
CA LEU A 5 17.06 15.67 -5.86
C LEU A 5 18.04 16.15 -4.79
N ASP A 6 17.59 17.08 -3.96
CA ASP A 6 18.34 17.51 -2.78
C ASP A 6 17.83 16.68 -1.59
N LEU A 7 18.71 15.86 -1.02
CA LEU A 7 18.37 14.90 0.01
C LEU A 7 19.13 15.21 1.31
N PRO A 8 18.49 15.09 2.47
CA PRO A 8 19.19 15.04 3.74
C PRO A 8 20.29 13.96 3.74
N PRO A 9 21.42 14.17 4.43
CA PRO A 9 22.55 13.24 4.44
C PRO A 9 22.16 11.80 4.82
N GLU A 10 21.21 11.65 5.74
CA GLU A 10 20.75 10.33 6.19
C GLU A 10 20.02 9.57 5.08
N MET A 11 19.23 10.29 4.27
CA MET A 11 18.51 9.70 3.15
C MET A 11 19.43 9.40 1.97
N GLU A 12 20.40 10.26 1.69
CA GLU A 12 21.42 9.98 0.68
C GLU A 12 22.19 8.70 1.03
N GLN A 13 22.64 8.58 2.28
CA GLN A 13 23.39 7.42 2.74
C GLN A 13 22.55 6.13 2.70
N TYR A 14 21.28 6.21 3.11
CA TYR A 14 20.34 5.11 2.98
C TYR A 14 20.20 4.65 1.53
N LEU A 15 19.98 5.59 0.60
CA LEU A 15 19.78 5.32 -0.81
C LEU A 15 21.02 4.66 -1.45
N LEU A 16 22.22 5.14 -1.12
CA LEU A 16 23.49 4.54 -1.55
C LEU A 16 23.63 3.11 -1.05
N GLN A 17 23.34 2.88 0.23
CA GLN A 17 23.41 1.56 0.84
C GLN A 17 22.41 0.59 0.19
N GLU A 18 21.18 1.04 -0.04
CA GLU A 18 20.13 0.20 -0.59
C GLU A 18 20.41 -0.16 -2.06
N ALA A 19 20.90 0.80 -2.85
CA ALA A 19 21.35 0.56 -4.21
C ALA A 19 22.47 -0.49 -4.25
N GLN A 20 23.45 -0.38 -3.35
CA GLN A 20 24.53 -1.34 -3.23
C GLN A 20 24.03 -2.74 -2.84
N GLN A 21 23.10 -2.85 -1.88
CA GLN A 21 22.53 -4.14 -1.47
C GLN A 21 21.82 -4.86 -2.63
N HIS A 22 21.16 -4.11 -3.50
CA HIS A 22 20.42 -4.64 -4.65
C HIS A 22 21.29 -4.78 -5.92
N GLY A 23 22.55 -4.35 -5.88
CA GLY A 23 23.44 -4.34 -7.04
C GLY A 23 22.96 -3.41 -8.16
N LEU A 24 22.19 -2.37 -7.81
CA LEU A 24 21.62 -1.40 -8.74
C LEU A 24 22.39 -0.08 -8.69
N SER A 25 22.27 0.71 -9.76
CA SER A 25 22.73 2.10 -9.70
C SER A 25 21.79 2.92 -8.82
N VAL A 26 22.32 4.01 -8.27
CA VAL A 26 21.58 4.92 -7.39
C VAL A 26 20.38 5.52 -8.13
N GLU A 27 20.54 5.86 -9.40
CA GLU A 27 19.49 6.38 -10.26
C GLU A 27 18.35 5.36 -10.46
N VAL A 28 18.70 4.10 -10.73
CA VAL A 28 17.71 3.04 -10.91
C VAL A 28 16.95 2.77 -9.62
N MET A 29 17.65 2.69 -8.48
CA MET A 29 17.03 2.53 -7.17
C MET A 29 16.09 3.69 -6.85
N THR A 30 16.53 4.94 -7.11
CA THR A 30 15.72 6.14 -6.89
C THR A 30 14.44 6.11 -7.72
N LEU A 31 14.54 5.76 -9.01
CA LEU A 31 13.37 5.66 -9.89
C LEU A 31 12.40 4.59 -9.42
N GLN A 32 12.88 3.42 -8.97
CA GLN A 32 12.02 2.37 -8.43
C GLN A 32 11.27 2.82 -7.18
N LEU A 33 11.97 3.47 -6.23
CA LEU A 33 11.36 3.99 -5.01
C LEU A 33 10.33 5.08 -5.31
N LEU A 34 10.63 6.00 -6.22
CA LEU A 34 9.70 7.05 -6.64
C LEU A 34 8.45 6.45 -7.30
N ALA A 35 8.63 5.53 -8.25
CA ALA A 35 7.52 4.86 -8.93
C ALA A 35 6.62 4.10 -7.93
N LYS A 36 7.23 3.36 -6.99
CA LYS A 36 6.51 2.67 -5.92
C LYS A 36 5.74 3.66 -5.04
N SER A 37 6.34 4.80 -4.68
CA SER A 37 5.68 5.82 -3.84
C SER A 37 4.46 6.44 -4.51
N ILE A 38 4.53 6.70 -5.82
CA ILE A 38 3.43 7.25 -6.62
C ILE A 38 2.31 6.23 -6.72
N LEU A 39 2.65 4.97 -7.02
CA LEU A 39 1.67 3.89 -7.12
C LEU A 39 0.95 3.66 -5.78
N ILE A 40 1.67 3.69 -4.66
CA ILE A 40 1.07 3.57 -3.32
C ILE A 40 0.08 4.70 -3.07
N LYS A 41 0.43 5.96 -3.39
CA LYS A 41 -0.49 7.10 -3.23
C LYS A 41 -1.74 6.97 -4.10
N GLN A 42 -1.62 6.49 -5.34
CA GLN A 42 -2.76 6.25 -6.21
C GLN A 42 -3.68 5.16 -5.64
N LYS A 43 -3.10 4.03 -5.21
CA LYS A 43 -3.87 2.94 -4.57
C LYS A 43 -4.57 3.40 -3.29
N GLN A 44 -3.92 4.27 -2.50
CA GLN A 44 -4.54 4.85 -1.31
C GLN A 44 -5.73 5.75 -1.65
N ALA A 45 -5.62 6.58 -2.68
CA ALA A 45 -6.74 7.42 -3.13
C ALA A 45 -7.89 6.56 -3.65
N GLU A 46 -7.62 5.55 -4.46
CA GLU A 46 -8.63 4.61 -4.96
C GLU A 46 -9.30 3.83 -3.82
N ALA A 47 -8.53 3.38 -2.82
CA ALA A 47 -9.09 2.73 -1.64
C ALA A 47 -9.99 3.68 -0.84
N VAL A 48 -9.63 4.96 -0.71
CA VAL A 48 -10.48 5.97 -0.06
C VAL A 48 -11.76 6.19 -0.84
N ASP A 49 -11.70 6.30 -2.17
CA ASP A 49 -12.88 6.48 -3.02
C ASP A 49 -13.84 5.28 -2.92
N VAL A 50 -13.30 4.05 -2.89
CA VAL A 50 -14.10 2.84 -2.67
C VAL A 50 -14.76 2.86 -1.30
N LEU A 51 -14.02 3.16 -0.23
CA LEU A 51 -14.58 3.24 1.12
C LEU A 51 -15.65 4.32 1.23
N GLN A 52 -15.45 5.48 0.58
CA GLN A 52 -16.41 6.57 0.56
C GLN A 52 -17.68 6.16 -0.21
N SER A 53 -17.55 5.45 -1.33
CA SER A 53 -18.69 4.94 -2.08
C SER A 53 -19.58 4.01 -1.24
N TRP A 54 -19.00 3.24 -0.33
CA TRP A 54 -19.75 2.37 0.58
C TRP A 54 -20.40 3.11 1.73
N ILE A 55 -19.82 4.22 2.17
CA ILE A 55 -20.41 5.07 3.21
C ILE A 55 -21.60 5.84 2.65
N ASP A 56 -21.50 6.26 1.39
CA ASP A 56 -22.51 7.08 0.72
C ASP A 56 -23.63 6.27 0.07
N ASP A 57 -23.47 4.96 -0.07
CA ASP A 57 -24.55 4.07 -0.47
C ASP A 57 -25.56 3.90 0.69
N GLU A 58 -26.85 3.75 0.42
CA GLU A 58 -27.88 3.57 1.48
C GLU A 58 -28.30 2.09 1.63
N ASP A 59 -27.80 1.20 0.77
CA ASP A 59 -28.08 -0.23 0.84
C ASP A 59 -27.10 -0.98 1.77
N ILE A 60 -27.55 -1.12 3.01
CA ILE A 60 -26.80 -1.77 4.10
C ILE A 60 -26.52 -3.26 3.81
N GLU A 61 -27.35 -3.95 3.03
CA GLU A 61 -27.12 -5.37 2.70
C GLU A 61 -26.00 -5.51 1.65
N GLU A 62 -26.02 -4.67 0.61
CA GLU A 62 -24.96 -4.64 -0.42
C GLU A 62 -23.60 -4.23 0.17
N GLN A 63 -23.59 -3.29 1.11
CA GLN A 63 -22.37 -2.89 1.83
C GLN A 63 -21.78 -4.00 2.69
N GLN A 64 -22.63 -4.81 3.35
CA GLN A 64 -22.15 -5.92 4.15
C GLN A 64 -21.51 -7.01 3.28
N GLU A 65 -22.11 -7.32 2.14
CA GLU A 65 -21.56 -8.28 1.19
C GLU A 65 -20.23 -7.77 0.60
N THR A 66 -20.19 -6.51 0.18
CA THR A 66 -18.99 -5.91 -0.39
C THR A 66 -17.86 -5.80 0.65
N GLY A 67 -18.20 -5.46 1.89
CA GLY A 67 -17.25 -5.44 3.01
C GLY A 67 -16.65 -6.82 3.29
N GLN A 68 -17.45 -7.89 3.25
CA GLN A 68 -16.96 -9.26 3.40
C GLN A 68 -16.02 -9.66 2.25
N TYR A 69 -16.36 -9.26 1.02
CA TYR A 69 -15.52 -9.53 -0.14
C TYR A 69 -14.14 -8.86 -0.04
N LEU A 70 -14.06 -7.58 0.40
CA LEU A 70 -12.76 -6.93 0.57
C LEU A 70 -11.89 -7.60 1.63
N LEU A 71 -12.46 -7.98 2.78
CA LEU A 71 -11.70 -8.68 3.83
C LEU A 71 -11.07 -9.96 3.28
N GLN A 72 -11.81 -10.72 2.47
CA GLN A 72 -11.32 -11.93 1.83
C GLN A 72 -10.21 -11.66 0.81
N VAL A 73 -10.38 -10.66 -0.06
CA VAL A 73 -9.37 -10.31 -1.08
C VAL A 73 -8.07 -9.85 -0.43
N LEU A 74 -8.15 -9.04 0.62
CA LEU A 74 -6.97 -8.56 1.36
C LEU A 74 -6.23 -9.69 2.08
N ASP A 75 -6.96 -10.68 2.59
CA ASP A 75 -6.36 -11.90 3.14
C ASP A 75 -5.70 -12.76 2.06
N GLN A 76 -6.29 -12.85 0.87
CA GLN A 76 -5.78 -13.65 -0.24
C GLN A 76 -4.59 -13.02 -0.97
N ASP A 77 -4.47 -11.69 -0.99
CA ASP A 77 -3.31 -10.99 -1.58
C ASP A 77 -2.03 -11.17 -0.73
N ARG A 78 -2.14 -11.77 0.46
CA ARG A 78 -0.98 -12.09 1.30
C ARG A 78 -0.28 -13.38 0.87
N LEU A 79 1.05 -13.32 0.92
CA LEU A 79 1.94 -14.46 0.77
C LEU A 79 2.05 -15.33 2.05
N SER A 80 1.18 -15.13 3.04
CA SER A 80 1.25 -15.76 4.36
C SER A 80 -0.10 -16.32 4.73
N ASP A 81 -0.11 -17.55 5.25
CA ASP A 81 -1.33 -18.26 5.70
C ASP A 81 -2.04 -17.61 6.90
N ARG A 82 -1.41 -16.60 7.53
CA ARG A 82 -2.01 -15.85 8.62
C ARG A 82 -2.95 -14.78 8.08
N GLN A 83 -4.24 -14.94 8.36
CA GLN A 83 -5.28 -13.94 8.10
C GLN A 83 -4.99 -12.61 8.83
N LEU A 84 -5.15 -11.49 8.12
CA LEU A 84 -5.20 -10.13 8.64
C LEU A 84 -6.46 -9.91 9.47
N PHE A 85 -7.58 -10.50 9.04
CA PHE A 85 -8.89 -10.27 9.65
C PHE A 85 -9.54 -11.57 10.14
N PRO A 86 -8.97 -12.24 11.17
CA PRO A 86 -9.56 -13.46 11.71
C PRO A 86 -10.92 -13.17 12.33
N HIS A 87 -11.95 -13.91 11.95
CA HIS A 87 -13.34 -13.72 12.41
C HIS A 87 -13.44 -13.66 13.95
N ASP A 88 -12.66 -14.45 14.67
CA ASP A 88 -12.67 -14.52 16.13
C ASP A 88 -12.17 -13.24 16.83
N LEU A 89 -11.52 -12.33 16.09
CA LEU A 89 -10.97 -11.08 16.61
C LEU A 89 -11.77 -9.83 16.22
N LYS A 90 -12.88 -10.01 15.49
CA LYS A 90 -13.76 -8.91 15.07
C LYS A 90 -14.38 -8.21 16.29
N GLY A 91 -14.18 -6.91 16.40
CA GLY A 91 -14.60 -6.08 17.53
C GLY A 91 -13.63 -6.08 18.72
N ILE A 92 -12.50 -6.78 18.64
CA ILE A 92 -11.47 -6.82 19.70
C ILE A 92 -10.21 -6.09 19.24
N THR A 93 -9.69 -6.45 18.07
CA THR A 93 -8.46 -5.85 17.52
C THR A 93 -8.65 -5.19 16.16
N TRP A 94 -9.76 -5.50 15.48
CA TRP A 94 -10.17 -4.94 14.21
C TRP A 94 -11.70 -4.95 14.11
#